data_AF-A0A947S1M6-F1
#
_entry.id   AF-A0A947S1M6-F1
#
_cell.length_a   1.000
_cell.length_b   1.000
_cell.length_c   1.000
_cell.angle_alpha   90.00
_cell.angle_beta   90.00
_cell.angle_gamma   90.00
#
_symmetry.space_group_name_H-M   'P 1'
#
loop_
_entity.id
_entity.type
_entity.pdbx_description
1 polymer ?
#
loop_
_entity_poly.entity_id
_entity_poly.type
_entity_poly.pdbx_seq_one_letter_code
_entity_poly.pdbx_strand_id
1 'polypeptide(L)'
;MFIQKEGIERKRRKTMSEQDKVVTLPSAEEIMSRLQKVDMGANDYMTERFFPLIAQEASRELVAQGVVMMLMLKIHDFMSSGYPPAMIGILHMYVPQLIDALVDNKEIAEEAKRFHEEAMDAMSEG
;
A
#
# COMPACT_ATOMS: atom_id res chain seq x y z
N MET A 1 51.82 -25.89 -7.54
CA MET A 1 51.32 -24.98 -8.61
C MET A 1 50.30 -24.07 -7.96
N PHE A 2 50.69 -22.80 -7.75
CA PHE A 2 49.88 -21.76 -7.12
C PHE A 2 48.89 -21.20 -8.13
N ILE A 3 47.62 -21.02 -7.73
CA ILE A 3 46.80 -19.92 -8.25
C ILE A 3 46.08 -19.29 -7.06
N GLN A 4 46.64 -18.17 -6.59
CA GLN A 4 45.91 -17.09 -5.94
C GLN A 4 44.91 -16.51 -6.95
N LYS A 5 43.65 -16.34 -6.55
CA LYS A 5 42.82 -15.23 -7.01
C LYS A 5 42.07 -14.67 -5.82
N GLU A 6 42.50 -13.48 -5.46
CA GLU A 6 41.94 -12.58 -4.47
C GLU A 6 40.54 -12.10 -4.86
N GLY A 7 39.80 -11.60 -3.87
CA GLY A 7 38.93 -10.46 -4.10
C GLY A 7 37.49 -10.76 -4.48
N ILE A 8 36.72 -11.40 -3.59
CA ILE A 8 35.30 -11.07 -3.45
C ILE A 8 35.02 -10.87 -1.96
N GLU A 9 35.58 -9.78 -1.44
CA GLU A 9 35.09 -9.15 -0.22
C GLU A 9 33.73 -8.52 -0.56
N ARG A 10 32.69 -9.36 -0.66
CA ARG A 10 31.31 -8.88 -0.71
C ARG A 10 31.02 -8.27 0.65
N LYS A 11 31.23 -6.97 0.70
CA LYS A 11 30.74 -5.98 1.64
C LYS A 11 29.21 -6.09 1.79
N ARG A 12 28.68 -7.22 2.29
CA ARG A 12 27.32 -7.35 2.82
C ARG A 12 27.35 -6.97 4.30
N ARG A 13 27.72 -5.71 4.55
CA ARG A 13 27.31 -4.97 5.74
C ARG A 13 26.49 -3.78 5.27
N LYS A 14 25.20 -4.03 5.11
CA LYS A 14 24.13 -3.16 5.60
C LYS A 14 23.14 -4.12 6.26
N THR A 15 23.44 -4.50 7.51
CA THR A 15 22.60 -4.18 8.68
C THR A 15 21.15 -4.62 8.52
N MET A 16 20.84 -5.77 9.13
CA MET A 16 19.52 -6.09 9.67
C MET A 16 19.14 -5.07 10.77
N SER A 17 18.86 -3.82 10.40
CA SER A 17 18.50 -2.74 11.33
C SER A 17 17.73 -1.58 10.66
N GLU A 18 17.06 -1.81 9.54
CA GLU A 18 15.87 -1.04 9.18
C GLU A 18 14.71 -1.92 9.63
N GLN A 19 14.40 -1.83 10.92
CA GLN A 19 13.27 -2.54 11.52
C GLN A 19 12.06 -2.27 10.63
N ASP A 20 11.42 -3.34 10.16
CA ASP A 20 10.09 -3.33 9.56
C ASP A 20 9.21 -2.38 10.37
N LYS A 21 9.10 -1.12 9.92
CA LYS A 21 8.38 -0.09 10.67
C LYS A 21 6.92 -0.44 10.52
N VAL A 22 6.37 -1.01 11.58
CA VAL A 22 4.98 -1.39 11.64
C VAL A 22 4.16 -0.14 11.94
N VAL A 23 3.08 0.07 11.18
CA VAL A 23 1.99 0.97 11.52
C VAL A 23 0.79 0.14 11.96
N THR A 24 0.13 0.59 13.02
CA THR A 24 -1.19 0.08 13.40
C THR A 24 -2.24 0.90 12.67
N LEU A 25 -3.09 0.25 11.87
CA LEU A 25 -4.20 0.93 11.22
C LEU A 25 -5.18 1.48 12.26
N PRO A 26 -5.86 2.62 11.98
CA PRO A 26 -6.83 3.19 12.89
C PRO A 26 -8.02 2.25 13.17
N SER A 27 -8.87 2.65 14.12
CA SER A 27 -10.14 1.95 14.34
C SER A 27 -11.02 1.99 13.09
N ALA A 28 -11.97 1.07 12.97
CA ALA A 28 -12.86 1.01 11.80
C ALA A 28 -13.65 2.32 11.58
N GLU A 29 -14.16 2.92 12.67
CA GLU A 29 -14.86 4.21 12.63
C GLU A 29 -13.93 5.34 12.15
N GLU A 30 -12.70 5.34 12.65
CA GLU A 30 -11.71 6.34 12.25
C GLU A 30 -11.28 6.17 10.80
N ILE A 31 -11.06 4.94 10.33
CA ILE A 31 -10.80 4.66 8.91
C ILE A 31 -11.92 5.24 8.06
N MET A 32 -13.19 4.94 8.37
CA MET A 32 -14.33 5.48 7.62
C MET A 32 -14.34 7.01 7.60
N SER A 33 -14.12 7.65 8.75
CA SER A 33 -14.06 9.13 8.86
C SER A 33 -12.93 9.74 8.05
N ARG A 34 -11.75 9.10 8.03
CA ARG A 34 -10.58 9.58 7.28
C ARG A 34 -10.77 9.40 5.77
N LEU A 35 -11.28 8.24 5.34
CA LEU A 35 -11.50 7.93 3.93
C LEU A 35 -12.58 8.81 3.28
N GLN A 36 -13.63 9.18 4.03
CA GLN A 36 -14.66 10.12 3.57
C GLN A 36 -14.13 11.52 3.23
N LYS A 37 -12.94 11.89 3.73
CA LYS A 37 -12.29 13.17 3.44
C LYS A 37 -11.46 13.12 2.15
N VAL A 38 -11.24 11.93 1.58
CA VAL A 38 -10.58 11.77 0.29
C VAL A 38 -11.59 12.10 -0.80
N ASP A 39 -11.28 13.10 -1.63
CA ASP A 39 -12.17 13.53 -2.72
C ASP A 39 -12.03 12.59 -3.94
N MET A 40 -12.82 11.52 -3.95
CA MET A 40 -12.80 10.50 -5.00
C MET A 40 -13.89 10.67 -6.07
N GLY A 41 -14.62 11.79 -6.07
CA GLY A 41 -15.66 12.10 -7.07
C GLY A 41 -16.90 11.19 -7.05
N ALA A 42 -16.97 10.23 -6.12
CA ALA A 42 -18.07 9.27 -5.94
C ALA A 42 -18.25 8.87 -4.46
N ASN A 43 -18.14 9.86 -3.56
CA ASN A 43 -17.93 9.62 -2.13
C ASN A 43 -19.04 8.79 -1.48
N ASP A 44 -20.31 8.96 -1.84
CA ASP A 44 -21.40 8.18 -1.24
C ASP A 44 -21.27 6.69 -1.60
N TYR A 45 -20.97 6.38 -2.86
CA TYR A 45 -20.79 5.01 -3.31
C TYR A 45 -19.57 4.33 -2.70
N MET A 46 -18.45 5.06 -2.67
CA MET A 46 -17.23 4.56 -2.04
C MET A 46 -17.44 4.33 -0.54
N THR A 47 -18.19 5.23 0.11
CA THR A 47 -18.55 5.11 1.53
C THR A 47 -19.41 3.88 1.81
N GLU A 48 -20.36 3.55 0.95
CA GLU A 48 -21.25 2.40 1.17
C GLU A 48 -20.60 1.05 0.82
N ARG A 49 -19.66 1.03 -0.14
CA ARG A 49 -19.21 -0.23 -0.75
C ARG A 49 -17.72 -0.50 -0.64
N PHE A 50 -16.87 0.51 -0.79
CA PHE A 50 -15.42 0.33 -0.87
C PHE A 50 -14.73 0.58 0.48
N PHE A 51 -15.00 1.71 1.13
CA PHE A 51 -14.41 2.06 2.43
C PHE A 51 -14.70 1.02 3.52
N PRO A 52 -15.88 0.37 3.58
CA PRO A 52 -16.11 -0.71 4.53
C PRO A 52 -15.15 -1.90 4.34
N LEU A 53 -14.69 -2.18 3.11
CA LEU A 53 -13.73 -3.27 2.85
C LEU A 53 -12.36 -2.95 3.44
N ILE A 54 -11.96 -1.67 3.41
CA ILE A 54 -10.72 -1.20 4.03
C ILE A 54 -10.87 -1.18 5.56
N ALA A 55 -12.02 -0.73 6.08
CA ALA A 55 -12.31 -0.67 7.51
C ALA A 55 -12.31 -2.04 8.21
N GLN A 56 -12.48 -3.15 7.46
CA GLN A 56 -12.33 -4.51 7.98
C GLN A 56 -10.90 -4.81 8.48
N GLU A 57 -9.91 -4.04 8.06
CA GLU A 57 -8.50 -4.20 8.42
C GLU A 57 -8.12 -3.34 9.64
N ALA A 58 -9.11 -2.77 10.34
CA ALA A 58 -8.90 -1.93 11.51
C ALA A 58 -8.01 -2.58 12.56
N SER A 59 -7.18 -1.75 13.22
CA SER A 59 -6.23 -2.15 14.25
C SER A 59 -5.17 -3.18 13.80
N ARG A 60 -5.11 -3.51 12.51
CA ARG A 60 -4.11 -4.43 11.99
C ARG A 60 -2.74 -3.74 11.94
N GLU A 61 -1.73 -4.49 12.32
CA GLU A 61 -0.33 -4.11 12.22
C GLU A 61 0.21 -4.47 10.84
N LEU A 62 0.69 -3.47 10.11
CA LEU A 62 1.21 -3.63 8.75
C LEU A 62 2.53 -2.87 8.60
N VAL A 63 3.44 -3.45 7.84
CA VAL A 63 4.57 -2.70 7.25
C VAL A 63 4.10 -1.91 6.03
N ALA A 64 4.94 -1.01 5.50
CA ALA A 64 4.62 -0.20 4.32
C ALA A 64 4.10 -1.05 3.13
N GLN A 65 4.80 -2.14 2.79
CA GLN A 65 4.39 -3.06 1.73
C GLN A 65 3.06 -3.75 2.04
N GLY A 66 2.81 -4.04 3.31
CA GLY A 66 1.57 -4.63 3.80
C GLY A 66 0.36 -3.71 3.60
N VAL A 67 0.53 -2.40 3.78
CA VAL A 67 -0.51 -1.39 3.51
C VAL A 67 -0.87 -1.39 2.03
N VAL A 68 0.11 -1.37 1.14
CA VAL A 68 -0.12 -1.39 -0.32
C VAL A 68 -0.82 -2.69 -0.74
N MET A 69 -0.31 -3.84 -0.29
CA MET A 69 -0.89 -5.13 -0.63
C MET A 69 -2.33 -5.25 -0.13
N MET A 70 -2.62 -4.77 1.09
CA MET A 70 -3.98 -4.70 1.60
C MET A 70 -4.89 -3.88 0.69
N LEU A 71 -4.48 -2.67 0.30
CA LEU A 71 -5.28 -1.81 -0.58
C LEU A 71 -5.53 -2.46 -1.95
N MET A 72 -4.51 -3.07 -2.55
CA MET A 72 -4.66 -3.78 -3.83
C MET A 72 -5.64 -4.95 -3.74
N LEU A 73 -5.59 -5.72 -2.65
CA LEU A 73 -6.55 -6.81 -2.43
C LEU A 73 -7.98 -6.27 -2.27
N LYS A 74 -8.18 -5.17 -1.52
CA LYS A 74 -9.52 -4.58 -1.39
C LYS A 74 -10.03 -4.00 -2.69
N ILE A 75 -9.16 -3.41 -3.52
CA ILE A 75 -9.53 -2.98 -4.88
C ILE A 75 -9.95 -4.20 -5.71
N HIS A 76 -9.19 -5.30 -5.67
CA HIS A 76 -9.54 -6.54 -6.38
C HIS A 76 -10.89 -7.13 -5.91
N ASP A 77 -11.10 -7.21 -4.60
CA ASP A 77 -12.35 -7.70 -4.00
C ASP A 77 -13.55 -6.84 -4.42
N PHE A 78 -13.36 -5.52 -4.40
CA PHE A 78 -14.36 -4.56 -4.86
C PHE A 78 -14.67 -4.80 -6.35
N MET A 79 -13.65 -4.85 -7.21
CA MET A 79 -13.81 -5.03 -8.66
C MET A 79 -14.46 -6.37 -9.04
N SER A 80 -14.24 -7.42 -8.26
CA SER A 80 -14.81 -8.77 -8.49
C SER A 80 -16.34 -8.80 -8.43
N SER A 81 -16.99 -7.74 -7.96
CA SER A 81 -18.45 -7.62 -7.91
C SER A 81 -19.10 -7.11 -9.20
N GLY A 82 -18.38 -7.17 -10.35
CA GLY A 82 -18.94 -6.97 -11.70
C GLY A 82 -18.75 -5.57 -12.28
N TYR A 83 -17.71 -4.85 -11.87
CA TYR A 83 -17.48 -3.48 -12.33
C TYR A 83 -16.73 -3.40 -13.66
N PRO A 84 -16.91 -2.30 -14.43
CA PRO A 84 -16.14 -2.07 -15.65
C PRO A 84 -14.64 -2.08 -15.33
N PRO A 85 -13.80 -2.82 -16.09
CA PRO A 85 -12.37 -2.90 -15.84
C PRO A 85 -11.68 -1.52 -15.73
N ALA A 86 -12.18 -0.51 -16.44
CA ALA A 86 -11.66 0.87 -16.37
C ALA A 86 -11.65 1.48 -14.95
N MET A 87 -12.52 1.03 -14.04
CA MET A 87 -12.55 1.52 -12.66
C MET A 87 -11.31 1.11 -11.84
N ILE A 88 -10.64 0.02 -12.22
CA ILE A 88 -9.47 -0.45 -11.48
C ILE A 88 -8.33 0.57 -11.53
N GLY A 89 -8.06 1.14 -12.71
CA GLY A 89 -7.01 2.14 -12.91
C GLY A 89 -7.30 3.40 -12.13
N ILE A 90 -8.56 3.83 -12.09
CA ILE A 90 -8.99 5.00 -11.31
C ILE A 90 -8.74 4.76 -9.81
N LEU A 91 -9.11 3.59 -9.27
CA LEU A 91 -8.86 3.28 -7.86
C LEU A 91 -7.37 3.23 -7.53
N HIS A 92 -6.53 2.69 -8.42
CA HIS A 92 -5.07 2.72 -8.26
C HIS A 92 -4.50 4.14 -8.22
N MET A 93 -5.06 5.09 -9.00
CA MET A 93 -4.67 6.50 -8.93
C MET A 93 -4.93 7.14 -7.56
N TYR A 94 -5.88 6.59 -6.77
CA TYR A 94 -6.22 7.08 -5.44
C TYR A 94 -5.45 6.41 -4.30
N VAL A 95 -4.71 5.32 -4.58
CA VAL A 95 -3.94 4.61 -3.55
C VAL A 95 -3.01 5.52 -2.75
N PRO A 96 -2.27 6.48 -3.34
CA PRO A 96 -1.45 7.41 -2.57
C PRO A 96 -2.24 8.23 -1.55
N GLN A 97 -3.41 8.75 -1.92
CA GLN A 97 -4.28 9.52 -1.03
C GLN A 97 -4.90 8.65 0.06
N LEU A 98 -5.23 7.39 -0.26
CA LEU A 98 -5.69 6.41 0.73
C LEU A 98 -4.59 6.08 1.75
N ILE A 99 -3.33 5.95 1.31
CA ILE A 99 -2.19 5.77 2.20
C ILE A 99 -2.03 6.97 3.13
N ASP A 100 -2.05 8.19 2.60
CA ASP A 100 -1.92 9.42 3.38
C ASP A 100 -3.06 9.56 4.41
N ALA A 101 -4.26 9.05 4.10
CA ALA A 101 -5.38 9.02 5.04
C ALA A 101 -5.20 7.97 6.15
N LEU A 102 -4.64 6.79 5.83
CA LEU A 102 -4.57 5.66 6.76
C LEU A 102 -3.31 5.66 7.64
N VAL A 103 -2.22 6.28 7.19
CA VAL A 103 -0.90 6.16 7.79
C VAL A 103 -0.38 7.52 8.27
N ASP A 104 -0.43 7.75 9.58
CA ASP A 104 0.03 9.00 10.18
C ASP A 104 1.55 9.16 10.16
N ASN A 105 2.28 8.05 10.16
CA ASN A 105 3.74 8.08 10.10
C ASN A 105 4.19 8.38 8.67
N LYS A 106 4.63 9.62 8.46
CA LYS A 106 5.10 10.12 7.15
C LYS A 106 6.16 9.23 6.51
N GLU A 107 7.11 8.68 7.27
CA GLU A 107 8.17 7.85 6.68
C GLU A 107 7.61 6.55 6.11
N ILE A 108 6.68 5.91 6.83
CA ILE A 108 6.00 4.68 6.40
C ILE A 108 5.06 4.99 5.22
N ALA A 109 4.34 6.11 5.27
CA ALA A 109 3.46 6.53 4.17
C ALA A 109 4.25 6.78 2.87
N GLU A 110 5.38 7.47 2.94
CA GLU A 110 6.26 7.69 1.78
C GLU A 110 6.86 6.38 1.26
N GLU A 111 7.24 5.46 2.15
CA GLU A 111 7.71 4.13 1.75
C GLU A 111 6.62 3.32 1.03
N ALA A 112 5.39 3.33 1.56
CA ALA A 112 4.26 2.66 0.94
C ALA A 112 3.93 3.26 -0.45
N LYS A 113 3.96 4.59 -0.57
CA LYS A 113 3.72 5.26 -1.86
C LYS A 113 4.77 4.89 -2.92
N ARG A 114 6.06 4.87 -2.56
CA ARG A 114 7.13 4.42 -3.47
C ARG A 114 6.93 2.96 -3.89
N PHE A 115 6.62 2.08 -2.93
CA PHE A 115 6.37 0.68 -3.25
C PHE A 115 5.19 0.49 -4.21
N HIS A 116 4.12 1.27 -4.03
CA HIS A 116 2.99 1.27 -4.97
C HIS A 116 3.40 1.76 -6.35
N GLU A 117 4.15 2.86 -6.45
CA GLU A 117 4.66 3.39 -7.73
C GLU A 117 5.50 2.34 -8.47
N GLU A 118 6.47 1.72 -7.80
CA GLU A 118 7.30 0.64 -8.35
C GLU A 118 6.45 -0.55 -8.85
N ALA A 119 5.40 -0.91 -8.12
CA ALA A 119 4.49 -1.98 -8.51
C ALA A 119 3.67 -1.61 -9.77
N MET A 120 3.21 -0.37 -9.88
CA MET A 120 2.44 0.11 -11.05
C MET A 120 3.32 0.24 -12.30
N ASP A 121 4.58 0.66 -12.14
CA ASP A 121 5.54 0.72 -13.24
C ASP A 121 5.85 -0.68 -13.77
N ALA A 122 6.11 -1.65 -12.88
CA ALA A 122 6.36 -3.04 -13.26
C ALA A 122 5.17 -3.70 -14.00
N MET A 123 3.93 -3.28 -13.71
CA MET A 123 2.73 -3.74 -14.42
C MET A 123 2.57 -3.11 -15.81
N SER A 124 3.16 -1.94 -16.05
CA SER A 124 3.07 -1.21 -17.31
C SER A 124 4.11 -1.66 -18.34
N GLU A 125 5.17 -2.33 -17.90
CA GLU A 125 6.27 -2.86 -18.73
C GLU A 125 6.06 -4.31 -19.21
N GLY A 126 5.00 -4.99 -18.75
CA GLY A 126 4.68 -6.40 -19.09
C GLY A 126 3.56 -6.55 -20.12
#